data_AF-A0A0U1CX99-F1
#
_entry.id   AF-A0A0U1CX99-F1
#
_cell.length_a   1.000
_cell.length_b   1.000
_cell.length_c   1.000
_cell.angle_alpha   90.00
_cell.angle_beta   90.00
_cell.angle_gamma   90.00
#
_symmetry.space_group_name_H-M   'P 1'
#
loop_
_entity.id
_entity.type
_entity.pdbx_description
1 polymer ?
#
loop_
_entity_poly.entity_id
_entity_poly.type
_entity_poly.pdbx_seq_one_letter_code
_entity_poly.pdbx_strand_id
1 'polypeptide(L)'
;MARYDDGRPSQLRLDVEIQGQSGVFINAVYYPADNQIYTVLQQGDHFTKQEQRFSVVPLGPDNTLLQVDLEVEVKLPVPAMMVKKLIGDTLDHLANALVGRLQQLSA
;
A
#
# COMPACT_ATOMS: atom_id res chain seq x y z
N MET A 1 1.31 -18.75 4.86
CA MET A 1 1.63 -17.31 4.89
C MET A 1 2.32 -17.03 6.22
N ALA A 2 3.42 -16.29 6.21
CA ALA A 2 4.19 -16.02 7.42
C ALA A 2 3.44 -15.03 8.34
N ARG A 3 3.51 -15.27 9.64
CA ARG A 3 2.88 -14.47 10.71
C ARG A 3 3.90 -14.24 11.83
N TYR A 4 3.70 -13.18 12.60
CA TYR A 4 4.36 -12.99 13.90
C TYR A 4 3.70 -13.86 14.97
N ASP A 5 4.32 -13.94 16.15
CA ASP A 5 3.85 -14.75 17.28
C ASP A 5 2.47 -14.30 17.81
N ASP A 6 2.13 -13.02 17.65
CA ASP A 6 0.81 -12.47 17.96
C ASP A 6 -0.27 -12.76 16.90
N GLY A 7 0.09 -13.53 15.86
CA GLY A 7 -0.78 -13.92 14.77
C GLY A 7 -0.94 -12.88 13.66
N ARG A 8 -0.40 -11.68 13.79
CA ARG A 8 -0.45 -10.68 12.70
C ARG A 8 0.39 -11.14 11.49
N PRO A 9 -0.08 -10.90 10.25
CA PRO A 9 0.71 -11.23 9.05
C PRO A 9 2.09 -10.56 9.05
N SER A 10 3.15 -11.31 8.77
CA SER A 10 4.51 -10.76 8.62
C SER A 10 4.94 -10.67 7.15
N GLN A 11 4.21 -11.34 6.25
CA GLN A 11 4.47 -11.30 4.82
C GLN A 11 3.17 -11.44 4.03
N LEU A 12 3.09 -10.72 2.91
CA LEU A 12 1.99 -10.78 1.96
C LEU A 12 2.50 -11.09 0.55
N ARG A 13 1.72 -11.87 -0.19
CA ARG A 13 1.79 -11.93 -1.64
C ARG A 13 0.62 -11.13 -2.19
N LEU A 14 0.92 -10.15 -3.03
CA LEU A 14 -0.05 -9.31 -3.71
C LEU A 14 0.09 -9.57 -5.21
N ASP A 15 -0.93 -10.18 -5.80
CA ASP A 15 -1.05 -10.25 -7.25
C ASP A 15 -1.80 -8.97 -7.68
N VAL A 16 -1.13 -8.11 -8.46
CA VAL A 16 -1.62 -6.79 -8.86
C VAL A 16 -1.77 -6.69 -10.36
N GLU A 17 -2.49 -5.68 -10.81
CA GLU A 17 -2.56 -5.28 -12.21
C GLU A 17 -2.26 -3.79 -12.33
N ILE A 18 -1.21 -3.44 -13.08
CA ILE A 18 -0.78 -2.07 -13.33
C ILE A 18 -0.87 -1.82 -14.84
N GLN A 19 -1.82 -0.99 -15.28
CA GLN A 19 -2.05 -0.67 -16.69
C GLN A 19 -2.23 -1.91 -17.59
N GLY A 20 -2.96 -2.93 -17.11
CA GLY A 20 -3.15 -4.18 -17.86
C GLY A 20 -1.99 -5.17 -17.76
N GLN A 21 -0.92 -4.84 -17.05
CA GLN A 21 0.18 -5.76 -16.76
C GLN A 21 0.00 -6.38 -15.38
N SER A 22 -0.14 -7.71 -15.32
CA SER A 22 -0.13 -8.44 -14.06
C SER A 22 1.28 -8.46 -13.48
N GLY A 23 1.40 -8.23 -12.19
CA GLY A 23 2.64 -8.32 -11.43
C GLY A 23 2.44 -9.04 -10.10
N VAL A 24 3.49 -9.67 -9.59
CA VAL A 24 3.47 -10.30 -8.28
C VAL A 24 4.42 -9.59 -7.34
N PHE A 25 3.93 -9.17 -6.18
CA PHE A 25 4.72 -8.53 -5.14
C PHE A 25 4.71 -9.35 -3.85
N ILE A 26 5.88 -9.72 -3.38
CA ILE A 26 6.10 -10.26 -2.04
C ILE A 26 6.55 -9.11 -1.15
N ASN A 27 5.75 -8.78 -0.14
CA ASN A 27 6.00 -7.69 0.79
C ASN A 27 6.17 -8.23 2.21
N ALA A 28 7.19 -7.76 2.91
CA ALA A 28 7.26 -7.86 4.36
C ALA A 28 6.30 -6.83 4.98
N VAL A 29 5.67 -7.18 6.10
CA VAL A 29 4.73 -6.33 6.83
C VAL A 29 5.25 -6.07 8.23
N TYR A 30 5.23 -4.81 8.63
CA TYR A 30 5.64 -4.31 9.93
C TYR A 30 4.53 -3.47 10.54
N TYR A 31 4.50 -3.43 11.87
CA TYR A 31 3.50 -2.70 12.66
C TYR A 31 4.23 -1.77 13.63
N PRO A 32 4.72 -0.61 13.15
CA PRO A 32 5.55 0.27 13.97
C PRO A 32 4.79 0.93 15.13
N ALA A 33 3.46 1.03 15.02
CA ALA A 33 2.55 1.48 16.06
C ALA A 33 1.17 0.82 15.87
N ASP A 34 0.30 0.88 16.88
CA ASP A 34 -1.03 0.23 16.84
C ASP A 34 -1.93 0.73 15.70
N ASN A 35 -1.78 2.00 15.32
CA ASN A 35 -2.52 2.65 14.25
C ASN A 35 -1.72 2.77 12.94
N GLN A 36 -0.63 2.00 12.81
CA GLN A 36 0.25 2.06 11.66
C GLN A 36 0.56 0.69 11.08
N ILE A 37 0.60 0.64 9.76
CA ILE A 37 1.07 -0.51 9.00
C ILE A 37 2.14 -0.04 8.03
N TYR A 38 3.24 -0.76 7.95
CA TYR A 38 4.34 -0.47 7.06
C TYR A 38 4.69 -1.72 6.24
N THR A 39 4.77 -1.58 4.92
CA THR A 39 5.09 -2.69 4.03
C THR A 39 6.32 -2.36 3.20
N VAL A 40 7.20 -3.36 3.05
CA VAL A 40 8.45 -3.25 2.29
C VAL A 40 8.53 -4.38 1.27
N LEU A 41 8.75 -4.03 0.01
CA LEU A 41 8.94 -4.99 -1.06
C LEU A 41 10.19 -5.83 -0.83
N GLN A 42 10.01 -7.15 -0.84
CA GLN A 42 11.08 -8.14 -0.77
C GLN A 42 11.40 -8.68 -2.16
N GLN A 43 10.36 -8.92 -2.97
CA GLN A 43 10.48 -9.40 -4.32
C GLN A 43 9.32 -8.87 -5.15
N GLY A 44 9.61 -8.40 -6.36
CA GLY A 44 8.59 -7.85 -7.22
C GLY A 44 9.02 -7.71 -8.66
N ASP A 45 8.04 -7.64 -9.54
CA ASP A 45 8.22 -7.23 -10.92
C ASP A 45 8.22 -5.69 -11.02
N HIS A 46 8.85 -5.10 -12.03
CA HIS A 46 8.84 -3.63 -12.29
C HIS A 46 9.51 -2.69 -11.27
N PHE A 47 9.48 -2.96 -9.97
CA PHE A 47 10.04 -2.11 -8.91
C PHE A 47 11.31 -2.71 -8.30
N THR A 48 12.30 -1.86 -8.03
CA THR A 48 13.48 -2.19 -7.20
C THR A 48 13.24 -1.88 -5.74
N LYS A 49 12.42 -0.87 -5.45
CA LYS A 49 12.00 -0.47 -4.11
C LYS A 49 10.51 -0.16 -4.13
N GLN A 50 9.80 -0.63 -3.12
CA GLN A 50 8.47 -0.13 -2.78
C GLN A 50 8.34 -0.19 -1.26
N GLU A 51 8.10 0.97 -0.66
CA GLU A 51 7.86 1.13 0.77
C GLU A 51 6.58 1.91 0.93
N GLN A 52 5.65 1.38 1.73
CA GLN A 52 4.33 1.98 1.91
C GLN A 52 3.96 2.00 3.38
N ARG A 53 3.58 3.18 3.88
CA ARG A 53 3.14 3.38 5.25
C ARG A 53 1.72 3.90 5.27
N PHE A 54 0.89 3.24 6.06
CA PHE A 54 -0.45 3.67 6.40
C PHE A 54 -0.46 4.15 7.83
N SER A 55 -0.94 5.37 8.06
CA SER A 55 -1.16 5.90 9.41
C SER A 55 -2.60 6.36 9.55
N VAL A 56 -3.30 5.82 10.55
CA VAL A 56 -4.67 6.21 10.85
C VAL A 56 -4.66 7.23 11.99
N VAL A 57 -5.08 8.46 11.70
CA VAL A 57 -5.12 9.57 12.65
C VAL A 57 -6.57 9.92 12.97
N PRO A 58 -7.04 9.78 14.22
CA PRO A 58 -8.37 10.21 14.61
C PRO A 58 -8.55 11.72 14.43
N LEU A 59 -9.66 12.14 13.82
CA LEU A 59 -10.06 13.56 13.70
C LEU A 59 -11.25 13.92 14.60
N GLY A 60 -11.88 12.92 15.21
CA GLY A 60 -13.04 13.06 16.09
C GLY A 60 -13.66 11.69 16.37
N PRO A 61 -14.87 11.64 16.96
CA PRO A 61 -15.53 10.38 17.30
C PRO A 61 -15.79 9.46 16.10
N ASP A 62 -16.19 10.06 14.98
CA ASP A 62 -16.67 9.32 13.79
C ASP A 62 -15.78 9.52 12.55
N ASN A 63 -14.69 10.28 12.66
CA ASN A 63 -13.85 10.66 11.52
C ASN A 63 -12.39 10.32 11.75
N THR A 64 -11.74 9.79 10.71
CA THR A 64 -10.31 9.47 10.70
C THR A 64 -9.66 10.01 9.43
N LEU A 65 -8.45 10.55 9.56
CA LEU A 65 -7.55 10.83 8.45
C LEU A 65 -6.68 9.59 8.21
N LEU A 66 -6.74 9.04 7.00
CA LEU A 66 -5.74 8.08 6.54
C LEU A 66 -4.61 8.82 5.84
N GLN A 67 -3.40 8.72 6.38
CA GLN A 67 -2.18 9.16 5.71
C GLN A 67 -1.52 7.96 5.04
N VAL A 68 -1.18 8.10 3.76
CA VAL A 68 -0.49 7.07 2.98
C VAL A 68 0.79 7.65 2.42
N ASP A 69 1.92 7.18 2.92
CA ASP A 69 3.24 7.48 2.36
C ASP A 69 3.63 6.33 1.44
N LEU A 70 3.95 6.62 0.18
CA LEU A 70 4.39 5.63 -0.81
C LEU A 70 5.69 6.09 -1.46
N GLU A 71 6.74 5.30 -1.30
CA GLU A 71 8.02 5.48 -1.95
C GLU A 71 8.28 4.31 -2.90
N VAL A 72 8.60 4.60 -4.16
CA VAL A 72 8.88 3.57 -5.16
C VAL A 72 10.09 3.92 -6.00
N GLU A 73 10.83 2.89 -6.38
CA GLU A 73 11.88 2.95 -7.40
C GLU A 73 11.60 1.87 -8.45
N VAL A 74 11.77 2.23 -9.72
CA VAL A 74 11.47 1.37 -10.86
C VAL A 74 12.74 0.75 -11.44
N LYS A 75 12.64 -0.48 -11.95
CA LYS A 75 13.74 -1.19 -12.62
C LYS A 75 14.11 -0.58 -13.97
N LEU A 76 13.09 -0.14 -14.71
CA LEU A 76 13.27 0.45 -16.04
C LEU A 76 13.60 1.94 -15.90
N PRO A 77 14.37 2.53 -16.85
CA PRO A 77 14.68 3.95 -16.86
C PRO A 77 13.46 4.80 -17.27
N VAL A 78 12.43 4.79 -16.42
CA VAL A 78 11.21 5.57 -16.60
C VAL A 78 11.46 6.99 -16.09
N PRO A 79 11.04 8.04 -16.82
CA PRO A 79 11.17 9.42 -16.35
C PRO A 79 10.51 9.64 -14.98
N ALA A 80 11.19 10.34 -14.06
CA ALA A 80 10.72 10.54 -12.69
C ALA A 80 9.32 11.18 -12.60
N MET A 81 8.98 12.09 -13.52
CA MET A 81 7.64 12.67 -13.61
C MET A 81 6.55 11.64 -13.88
N MET A 82 6.84 10.63 -14.69
CA MET A 82 5.92 9.55 -15.00
C MET A 82 5.76 8.59 -13.81
N VAL A 83 6.85 8.28 -13.10
CA VAL A 83 6.79 7.49 -11.86
C VAL A 83 5.91 8.19 -10.82
N LYS A 84 6.10 9.50 -10.60
CA LYS A 84 5.26 10.28 -9.68
C LYS A 84 3.79 10.29 -10.10
N LYS A 85 3.51 10.39 -11.39
CA LYS A 85 2.13 10.31 -11.90
C LYS A 85 1.51 8.95 -11.58
N LEU A 86 2.23 7.85 -11.84
CA LEU A 86 1.75 6.50 -11.54
C LEU A 86 1.45 6.30 -10.05
N ILE A 87 2.31 6.84 -9.17
CA ILE A 87 2.07 6.85 -7.72
C ILE A 87 0.77 7.59 -7.41
N GLY A 88 0.60 8.80 -7.93
CA GLY A 88 -0.61 9.60 -7.73
C GLY A 88 -1.87 8.86 -8.17
N ASP A 89 -1.90 8.35 -9.40
CA ASP A 89 -3.02 7.59 -9.96
C ASP A 89 -3.34 6.35 -9.09
N THR A 90 -2.31 5.68 -8.56
CA THR A 90 -2.46 4.53 -7.65
C THR A 90 -3.07 4.92 -6.31
N LEU A 91 -2.60 6.02 -5.72
CA LEU A 91 -3.11 6.53 -4.44
C LEU A 91 -4.55 7.02 -4.57
N ASP A 92 -4.91 7.67 -5.67
CA ASP A 92 -6.29 8.09 -5.95
C ASP A 92 -7.22 6.89 -6.10
N HIS A 93 -6.78 5.86 -6.84
CA HIS A 93 -7.54 4.63 -6.99
C HIS A 93 -7.75 3.92 -5.64
N LEU A 94 -6.70 3.85 -4.82
CA LEU A 94 -6.74 3.29 -3.47
C LEU A 94 -7.71 4.05 -2.57
N ALA A 95 -7.65 5.38 -2.57
CA ALA A 95 -8.54 6.22 -1.77
C ALA A 95 -10.02 6.00 -2.15
N ASN A 96 -10.33 5.97 -3.45
CA ASN A 96 -11.68 5.73 -3.94
C ASN A 96 -12.20 4.34 -3.55
N ALA A 97 -11.37 3.30 -3.71
CA ALA A 97 -11.72 1.94 -3.32
C ALA A 97 -11.98 1.83 -1.81
N LEU A 98 -11.17 2.52 -0.99
CA LEU A 98 -11.36 2.56 0.45
C LEU A 98 -12.67 3.24 0.84
N VAL A 99 -12.98 4.40 0.25
CA VAL A 99 -14.26 5.10 0.49
C VAL A 99 -15.45 4.21 0.15
N GLY A 100 -15.41 3.54 -1.02
CA GLY A 100 -16.44 2.59 -1.41
C GLY A 100 -16.57 1.42 -0.43
N ARG A 101 -15.44 0.90 0.08
CA ARG A 101 -15.44 -0.18 1.07
C ARG A 101 -16.01 0.27 2.41
N LEU A 102 -15.71 1.49 2.86
CA LEU A 102 -16.27 2.06 4.09
C LEU A 102 -17.80 2.17 3.99
N GLN A 103 -18.31 2.70 2.87
CA GLN A 103 -19.75 2.82 2.62
C GLN A 103 -20.46 1.46 2.67
N GLN A 104 -19.85 0.41 2.12
CA GLN A 104 -20.38 -0.95 2.16
C GLN A 104 -20.41 -1.56 3.56
N LEU A 105 -19.46 -1.20 4.43
CA LEU A 105 -19.36 -1.72 5.79
C LEU A 105 -20.21 -0.94 6.79
N SER A 106 -20.57 0.31 6.46
CA SER A 106 -21.45 1.15 7.26
C SER A 106 -22.95 1.01 6.91
N ALA A 107 -23.27 0.24 5.87
CA ALA A 107 -24.63 -0.06 5.43
C ALA A 107 -25.19 -1.28 6.18
#